data_AF-U2B0C7-F1
#
_entry.id   AF-U2B0C7-F1
#
_cell.length_a   1.000
_cell.length_b   1.000
_cell.length_c   1.000
_cell.angle_alpha   90.00
_cell.angle_beta   90.00
_cell.angle_gamma   90.00
#
_symmetry.space_group_name_H-M   'P 1'
#
loop_
_entity.id
_entity.type
_entity.pdbx_description
1 polymer ?
#
loop_
_entity_poly.entity_id
_entity_poly.type
_entity_poly.pdbx_seq_one_letter_code
_entity_poly.pdbx_strand_id
1 'polypeptide(L)' 'MSTDVREAVGEQLAERVAQPQPEWVTPEERLLLRFYRQLDHAEQAFMRRAIEAMVRQDSPT' A
#
# COMPACT_ATOMS: atom_id res chain seq x y z
N MET A 1 -16.49 7.31 43.54
CA MET A 1 -16.09 7.51 42.13
C MET A 1 -15.01 6.46 41.84
N SER A 2 -15.34 5.24 41.42
CA SER A 2 -15.61 4.84 40.02
C SER A 2 -14.48 5.35 39.12
N THR A 3 -13.60 4.55 38.53
CA THR A 3 -13.69 3.14 38.10
C THR A 3 -12.32 2.46 38.13
N ASP A 4 -12.27 1.27 38.71
CA ASP A 4 -11.32 0.21 38.32
C ASP A 4 -11.39 0.01 36.80
N VAL A 5 -10.30 0.29 36.08
CA VAL A 5 -10.08 -0.28 34.75
C VAL A 5 -8.72 -0.95 34.79
N ARG A 6 -8.82 -2.26 35.02
CA ARG A 6 -7.78 -3.28 34.90
C ARG A 6 -6.91 -3.05 33.68
N GLU A 7 -5.61 -2.93 33.96
CA GLU A 7 -4.56 -3.72 33.34
C GLU A 7 -4.98 -4.58 32.14
N ALA A 8 -4.53 -4.16 30.96
CA ALA A 8 -4.07 -5.09 29.94
C ALA A 8 -2.63 -4.71 29.61
N VAL A 9 -1.72 -5.05 30.52
CA VAL A 9 -0.33 -5.34 30.16
C VAL A 9 -0.38 -6.61 29.31
N GLY A 10 -0.71 -6.43 28.04
CA GLY A 10 -0.46 -7.43 27.03
C GLY A 10 1.02 -7.36 26.74
N GLU A 11 1.80 -8.23 27.37
CA GLU A 11 3.08 -8.68 26.86
C GLU A 11 2.85 -9.24 25.44
N GLN A 12 2.71 -8.38 24.44
CA GLN A 12 2.92 -8.79 23.07
C GLN A 12 4.42 -8.91 22.91
N LEU A 13 4.88 -10.08 23.34
CA LEU A 13 5.98 -10.85 22.80
C LEU A 13 6.51 -10.15 21.56
N ALA A 14 7.80 -9.82 21.58
CA ALA A 14 8.58 -9.40 20.41
C ALA A 14 8.66 -10.54 19.39
N GLU A 15 7.49 -11.04 18.96
CA GLU A 15 7.30 -11.80 17.76
C GLU A 15 7.72 -10.81 16.68
N ARG A 16 8.92 -11.06 16.18
CA ARG A 16 9.47 -10.39 15.01
C ARG A 16 8.46 -10.61 13.88
N VAL A 17 7.44 -9.77 13.83
CA VAL A 17 6.67 -9.54 12.62
C VAL A 17 7.74 -9.10 11.65
N ALA A 18 8.15 -10.02 10.77
CA ALA A 18 9.08 -9.71 9.72
C ALA A 18 8.47 -8.53 9.00
N GLN A 19 9.02 -7.33 9.24
CA GLN A 19 8.55 -6.15 8.53
C GLN A 19 8.70 -6.54 7.06
N PRO A 20 7.62 -6.49 6.27
CA PRO A 20 7.72 -6.80 4.86
C PRO A 20 8.88 -5.96 4.35
N GLN A 21 9.82 -6.62 3.65
CA GLN A 21 11.00 -5.95 3.10
C GLN A 21 10.48 -4.67 2.47
N PRO A 22 11.04 -3.49 2.81
CA PRO A 22 10.51 -2.24 2.30
C PRO A 22 10.55 -2.37 0.79
N GLU A 23 9.39 -2.53 0.17
CA GLU A 23 9.27 -2.43 -1.27
C GLU A 23 9.94 -1.11 -1.61
N TRP A 24 10.92 -1.12 -2.51
CA TRP A 24 11.76 0.02 -2.87
C TRP A 24 10.93 1.03 -3.68
N VAL A 25 9.85 1.50 -3.08
CA VAL A 25 8.86 2.39 -3.63
C VAL A 25 9.24 3.77 -3.12
N THR A 26 9.64 4.61 -4.05
CA THR A 26 9.90 6.03 -3.82
C THR A 26 8.67 6.72 -3.23
N PRO A 27 8.82 7.86 -2.53
CA PRO A 27 7.69 8.64 -2.03
C PRO A 27 6.64 8.94 -3.12
N GLU A 28 7.10 9.21 -4.34
CA GLU A 28 6.27 9.49 -5.51
C GLU A 28 5.48 8.27 -5.97
N GLU A 29 6.12 7.11 -6.12
CA GLU A 29 5.44 5.85 -6.47
C GLU A 29 4.44 5.45 -5.38
N ARG A 30 4.75 5.74 -4.11
CA ARG A 30 3.83 5.47 -2.99
C ARG A 30 2.58 6.33 -3.08
N LEU A 31 2.70 7.58 -3.52
CA LEU A 31 1.56 8.46 -3.75
C LEU A 31 0.69 7.93 -4.89
N LEU A 32 1.32 7.50 -6.00
CA LEU A 32 0.61 6.91 -7.14
C LEU A 32 -0.16 5.64 -6.73
N LEU A 33 0.44 4.77 -5.93
CA LEU A 33 -0.23 3.57 -5.41
C LEU A 33 -1.40 3.90 -4.49
N ARG A 34 -1.28 4.93 -3.64
CA ARG A 34 -2.39 5.40 -2.80
C ARG A 34 -3.55 5.92 -3.65
N PHE A 35 -3.24 6.72 -4.66
CA PHE A 35 -4.24 7.23 -5.60
C PHE A 35 -4.93 6.08 -6.36
N TYR A 36 -4.16 5.15 -6.92
CA TYR A 36 -4.70 3.99 -7.64
C TYR A 36 -5.64 3.14 -6.77
N ARG A 37 -5.35 2.99 -5.47
CA ARG A 37 -6.22 2.27 -4.51
C ARG A 37 -7.53 2.98 -4.18
N GLN A 38 -7.64 4.28 -4.44
CA GLN A 38 -8.86 5.07 -4.21
C GLN A 38 -9.81 5.02 -5.40
N LEU A 39 -9.32 4.59 -6.57
CA LEU A 39 -10.12 4.45 -7.79
C LEU A 39 -11.04 3.23 -7.71
N ASP A 40 -12.17 3.31 -8.41
CA ASP A 40 -13.05 2.17 -8.59
C ASP A 40 -12.47 1.13 -9.58
N HIS A 41 -13.14 -0.01 -9.72
CA HIS A 41 -12.67 -1.10 -10.58
C HIS A 41 -12.56 -0.70 -12.07
N ALA A 42 -13.46 0.14 -12.57
CA ALA A 42 -13.46 0.54 -13.97
C ALA A 42 -12.33 1.54 -14.25
N GLU A 43 -12.14 2.50 -13.36
CA GLU A 43 -11.06 3.49 -13.39
C GLU A 43 -9.69 2.83 -13.28
N GLN A 44 -9.54 1.86 -12.37
CA GLN A 44 -8.31 1.06 -12.26
C GLN A 44 -7.99 0.30 -13.55
N ALA A 45 -8.99 -0.34 -14.16
CA ALA A 45 -8.83 -1.06 -15.42
C ALA A 45 -8.44 -0.12 -16.58
N PHE A 46 -9.02 1.09 -16.61
CA PHE A 46 -8.65 2.13 -17.56
C PHE A 46 -7.20 2.57 -17.37
N MET A 47 -6.81 2.92 -16.15
CA MET A 47 -5.44 3.36 -15.82
C MET A 47 -4.41 2.29 -16.19
N ARG A 48 -4.70 1.01 -15.90
CA ARG A 48 -3.81 -0.10 -16.29
C ARG A 48 -3.57 -0.13 -17.79
N ARG A 49 -4.64 -0.08 -18.60
CA ARG A 49 -4.53 -0.11 -20.07
C ARG A 49 -3.77 1.10 -20.62
N ALA A 50 -3.99 2.28 -20.04
CA ALA A 50 -3.28 3.49 -20.42
C ALA A 50 -1.77 3.35 -20.19
N ILE A 51 -1.38 2.88 -19.00
CA ILE A 51 0.03 2.65 -18.65
C ILE A 51 0.66 1.58 -19.56
N GLU A 52 -0.04 0.45 -19.79
CA GLU A 52 0.43 -0.60 -20.70
C GLU A 52 0.64 -0.07 -22.13
N ALA A 53 -0.26 0.79 -22.62
CA ALA A 53 -0.14 1.40 -23.94
C ALA A 53 1.06 2.36 -24.03
N MET A 54 1.31 3.17 -22.99
CA MET A 54 2.46 4.07 -22.92
C MET A 54 3.78 3.28 -22.94
N VAL A 55 3.91 2.26 -22.10
CA VAL A 55 5.11 1.40 -22.04
C VAL A 55 5.37 0.73 -23.40
N ARG A 56 4.32 0.31 -24.09
CA ARG A 56 4.43 -0.30 -25.42
C ARG A 56 4.91 0.69 -26.49
N GLN A 57 4.55 1.96 -26.39
CA GLN A 57 5.01 3.00 -27.31
C GLN A 57 6.48 3.37 -27.08
N ASP A 58 6.93 3.33 -25.82
CA ASP A 58 8.30 3.69 -25.44
C ASP A 58 9.32 2.54 -25.63
N SER A 59 8.85 1.33 -25.96
CA SER A 59 9.72 0.19 -26.26
C SER A 59 10.10 0.18 -27.75
N PRO A 60 11.39 0.39 -28.12
CA PRO A 60 11.81 0.24 -29.51
C PRO A 60 11.58 -1.21 -29.94
N THR A 61 10.96 -1.37 -31.11
CA THR A 61 10.64 -2.68 -31.70
C THR A 61 11.88 -3.36 -32.25
#